data_AF-X1AER3-F1
#
_entry.id   AF-X1AER3-F1
#
_cell.length_a   1.000
_cell.length_b   1.000
_cell.length_c   1.000
_cell.angle_alpha   90.00
_cell.angle_beta   90.00
_cell.angle_gamma   90.00
#
_symmetry.space_group_name_H-M   'P 1'
#
loop_
_entity.id
_entity.type
_entity.pdbx_description
1 polymer ?
#
loop_
_entity_poly.entity_id
_entity_poly.type
_entity_poly.pdbx_seq_one_letter_code
_entity_poly.pdbx_strand_id
1 'polypeptide(L)' 'ACMEICPTSARIYGDLNDKDSEIVRFMKENNTHVLKPHMNTGSKLFYNALRSEVI' A
#
# COMPACT_ATOMS: atom_id res chain seq x y z
N ALA A 1 -11.21 -11.73 -2.72
CA ALA A 1 -10.85 -12.28 -4.06
C ALA A 1 -9.34 -12.24 -4.34
N CYS A 2 -8.72 -11.13 -4.77
CA CYS A 2 -7.30 -11.16 -5.20
C CYS A 2 -6.27 -11.27 -4.07
N MET A 3 -6.56 -10.71 -2.90
CA MET A 3 -5.67 -10.78 -1.72
C MET A 3 -5.72 -12.15 -1.02
N GLU A 4 -6.90 -12.76 -0.93
CA GLU A 4 -7.10 -14.04 -0.22
C GLU A 4 -6.49 -15.23 -0.96
N ILE A 5 -6.45 -15.18 -2.30
CA ILE A 5 -5.92 -16.28 -3.12
C ILE A 5 -4.41 -16.19 -3.33
N CYS A 6 -3.79 -15.06 -3.02
CA CYS A 6 -2.39 -14.84 -3.34
C CYS A 6 -1.50 -15.65 -2.39
N PRO A 7 -0.77 -16.66 -2.89
CA PRO A 7 0.04 -17.53 -2.01
C PRO A 7 1.22 -16.79 -1.36
N THR A 8 1.61 -15.65 -1.91
CA THR A 8 2.70 -14.81 -1.41
C THR A 8 2.22 -13.60 -0.61
N SER A 9 0.91 -13.46 -0.40
CA SER A 9 0.32 -12.31 0.30
C SER A 9 0.77 -10.95 -0.26
N ALA A 10 0.85 -10.84 -1.60
CA ALA A 10 1.37 -9.64 -2.26
C ALA A 10 0.51 -8.38 -2.07
N ARG A 11 -0.73 -8.51 -1.57
CA ARG A 11 -1.64 -7.39 -1.30
C ARG A 11 -2.24 -7.54 0.09
N ILE A 12 -2.19 -6.46 0.84
CA ILE A 12 -2.85 -6.30 2.15
C ILE A 12 -4.01 -5.33 1.97
N TYR A 13 -5.15 -5.61 2.59
CA TYR A 13 -6.33 -4.75 2.57
C TYR A 13 -6.81 -4.50 3.98
N GLY A 14 -7.25 -3.28 4.26
CA GLY A 14 -7.76 -2.90 5.58
C GLY A 14 -8.26 -1.46 5.59
N ASP A 15 -8.76 -1.05 6.75
CA ASP A 15 -9.16 0.34 7.00
C ASP A 15 -7.93 1.18 7.37
N LEU A 16 -7.76 2.31 6.67
CA LEU A 16 -6.69 3.27 6.95
C LEU A 16 -6.96 4.10 8.22
N ASN A 17 -8.21 4.17 8.68
CA ASN A 17 -8.58 4.90 9.89
C ASN A 17 -8.35 4.05 11.16
N ASP A 18 -8.35 2.73 11.02
CA ASP A 18 -8.04 1.81 12.10
C ASP A 18 -6.52 1.72 12.29
N LYS A 19 -6.03 2.23 13.42
CA LYS A 19 -4.59 2.28 13.74
C LYS A 19 -3.99 0.89 13.99
N ASP A 20 -4.84 -0.09 14.28
CA ASP A 20 -4.47 -1.48 14.55
C ASP A 20 -4.59 -2.39 13.33
N SER A 21 -5.05 -1.87 12.20
CA SER A 21 -5.16 -2.64 10.97
C SER A 21 -3.79 -3.05 10.43
N GLU A 22 -3.75 -4.20 9.77
CA GLU A 22 -2.54 -4.77 9.19
C GLU A 22 -1.88 -3.82 8.19
N ILE A 23 -2.67 -3.10 7.38
CA ILE A 23 -2.16 -2.12 6.42
C ILE A 23 -1.47 -0.93 7.13
N VAL A 24 -2.03 -0.41 8.22
CA VAL A 24 -1.43 0.70 8.96
C VAL A 24 -0.13 0.26 9.66
N ARG A 25 -0.09 -0.96 10.18
CA ARG A 25 1.15 -1.54 10.73
C ARG A 25 2.22 -1.71 9.65
N PHE A 26 1.85 -2.29 8.50
CA PHE A 26 2.76 -2.47 7.38
C PHE A 26 3.34 -1.15 6.86
N MET A 27 2.52 -0.10 6.72
CA MET A 27 2.96 1.23 6.28
C MET A 27 3.88 1.93 7.29
N LYS A 28 3.80 1.59 8.59
CA LYS A 28 4.72 2.13 9.61
C LYS A 28 6.08 1.46 9.56
N GLU A 29 6.13 0.18 9.21
CA GLU A 29 7.34 -0.64 9.21
C GLU A 29 8.10 -0.58 7.87
N ASN A 30 7.43 -0.20 6.78
CA ASN A 30 7.98 -0.20 5.43
C ASN A 30 7.91 1.19 4.80
N ASN A 31 8.86 1.48 3.91
CA ASN A 31 8.79 2.71 3.12
C ASN A 31 7.83 2.53 1.93
N THR A 32 6.61 3.02 2.11
CA THR A 32 5.54 2.89 1.10
C THR A 32 5.27 4.20 0.37
N HIS A 33 5.06 4.12 -0.95
CA HIS A 33 4.73 5.27 -1.80
C HIS A 33 3.50 5.01 -2.65
N VAL A 34 2.77 6.07 -3.00
CA VAL A 34 1.73 6.02 -4.04
C VAL A 34 2.37 6.18 -5.42
N LEU A 35 1.73 5.61 -6.44
CA LEU A 35 2.20 5.76 -7.82
C LEU A 35 1.88 7.15 -8.36
N LYS A 36 2.88 7.83 -8.95
CA LYS A 36 2.75 9.16 -9.57
C LYS A 36 1.96 10.17 -8.70
N PRO A 37 2.40 10.47 -7.46
CA PRO A 37 1.74 11.43 -6.56
C PRO A 37 1.49 12.80 -7.21
N HIS A 38 2.35 13.24 -8.14
CA HIS A 38 2.20 14.50 -8.87
C HIS A 38 0.91 14.60 -9.72
N MET A 39 0.26 13.48 -10.04
CA MET A 39 -1.02 13.48 -10.77
C MET A 39 -2.24 13.75 -9.87
N ASN A 40 -2.05 13.85 -8.55
CA ASN A 40 -3.08 14.21 -7.57
C ASN A 40 -4.40 13.40 -7.69
N THR A 41 -4.29 12.09 -7.93
CA THR A 41 -5.45 11.20 -8.15
C THR A 41 -6.15 10.77 -6.86
N GLY A 42 -5.59 11.05 -5.69
CA GLY A 42 -6.12 10.57 -4.40
C GLY A 42 -6.07 9.05 -4.24
N SER A 43 -5.11 8.38 -4.90
CA SER A 43 -4.96 6.91 -4.82
C SER A 43 -4.80 6.44 -3.37
N LYS A 44 -5.50 5.35 -3.03
CA LYS A 44 -5.41 4.65 -1.74
C LYS A 44 -4.61 3.36 -1.82
N LEU A 45 -3.84 3.18 -2.90
CA LEU A 45 -2.97 2.03 -3.10
C LEU A 45 -1.51 2.44 -2.89
N PHE A 46 -0.87 1.78 -1.92
CA PHE A 46 0.50 2.04 -1.51
C PHE A 46 1.41 0.88 -1.91
N TYR A 47 2.58 1.18 -2.45
CA TYR A 47 3.57 0.21 -2.89
C TYR A 47 4.80 0.25 -1.98
N ASN A 48 5.26 -0.92 -1.54
CA ASN A 48 6.57 -1.06 -0.89
C ASN A 48 7.67 -1.17 -1.97
N ALA A 49 8.82 -0.53 -1.73
CA ALA A 49 9.98 -0.56 -2.63
C ALA A 49 9.70 -0.10 -4.08
N LEU A 50 8.85 0.92 -4.24
CA LEU A 50 8.58 1.52 -5.54
C LEU A 50 9.84 2.22 -6.10
N ARG A 51 10.13 2.05 -7.39
CA ARG A 51 11.26 2.70 -8.05
C ARG A 51 11.04 4.21 -8.14
N SER A 52 12.09 5.00 -7.89
CA SER A 52 12.02 6.46 -7.86
C SER A 52 11.58 7.12 -9.18
N GLU A 53 11.69 6.45 -10.32
CA GLU A 53 11.24 6.97 -11.62
C GLU A 53 9.72 7.21 -11.72
N VAL A 54 8.95 6.57 -10.85
CA VAL A 54 7.48 6.63 -10.87
C VAL A 54 6.87 7.20 -9.58
N ILE A 55 7.73 7.66 -8.67
CA ILE A 55 7.38 8.50 -7.51
C ILE A 55 7.34 9.96 -7.97
#